data_AF-A0A2V8EZY6-F1
#
_entry.id   AF-A0A2V8EZY6-F1
#
_cell.length_a   1.000
_cell.length_b   1.000
_cell.length_c   1.000
_cell.angle_alpha   90.00
_cell.angle_beta   90.00
_cell.angle_gamma   90.00
#
_symmetry.space_group_name_H-M   'P 1'
#
loop_
_entity.id
_entity.type
_entity.pdbx_description
1 polymer ?
#
loop_
_entity_poly.entity_id
_entity_poly.type
_entity_poly.pdbx_seq_one_letter_code
_entity_poly.pdbx_strand_id
1 'polypeptide(L)' 'MRGTIFRLIGRMQSEYLEEVERNIEVGDPKPALDLREVTLLDLEALRFLVRCEERGVELLNCSPYIRKWMDRERSERK' A
#
# COMPACT_ATOMS: atom_id res chain seq x y z
N MET A 1 -18.30 11.20 5.71
CA MET A 1 -17.59 11.59 4.47
C MET A 1 -17.14 10.32 3.77
N ARG A 2 -17.32 10.22 2.44
CA ARG A 2 -16.77 9.11 1.65
C ARG A 2 -15.30 9.46 1.37
N GLY A 3 -14.36 8.66 1.85
CA GLY A 3 -12.94 8.79 1.48
C GLY A 3 -12.70 8.27 0.06
N THR A 4 -11.66 8.78 -0.59
CA THR A 4 -11.22 8.27 -1.90
C THR A 4 -10.63 6.86 -1.74
N ILE A 5 -10.98 5.95 -2.65
CA ILE A 5 -10.40 4.60 -2.70
C ILE A 5 -9.60 4.47 -3.99
N PHE A 6 -8.29 4.27 -3.89
CA PHE A 6 -7.46 3.90 -5.02
C PHE A 6 -7.42 2.39 -5.15
N ARG A 7 -7.91 1.87 -6.27
CA ARG A 7 -7.77 0.46 -6.60
C ARG A 7 -6.46 0.24 -7.33
N LEU A 8 -5.61 -0.60 -6.75
CA LEU A 8 -4.34 -1.01 -7.35
C LEU A 8 -4.52 -2.39 -7.99
N ILE A 9 -4.09 -2.53 -9.24
CA ILE A 9 -4.28 -3.73 -10.04
C ILE A 9 -2.96 -4.18 -10.67
N GLY A 10 -2.74 -5.49 -10.80
CA GLY A 10 -1.59 -6.05 -11.51
C GLY A 10 -0.32 -6.14 -10.66
N ARG A 11 0.82 -5.72 -11.21
CA ARG A 11 2.15 -5.80 -10.57
C ARG A 11 2.52 -4.43 -10.02
N MET A 12 2.81 -4.38 -8.73
CA MET A 12 3.28 -3.18 -8.06
C MET A 12 4.80 -3.25 -7.91
N GLN A 13 5.48 -2.31 -8.53
CA GLN A 13 6.94 -2.24 -8.58
C GLN A 13 7.43 -0.82 -8.33
N SER A 14 8.68 -0.69 -7.90
CA SER A 14 9.31 0.57 -7.50
C SER A 14 9.13 1.73 -8.49
N GLU A 15 9.10 1.43 -9.79
CA GLU A 15 9.03 2.41 -10.88
C GLU A 15 7.73 3.22 -10.91
N TYR A 16 6.65 2.71 -10.30
CA TYR A 16 5.33 3.33 -10.31
C TYR A 16 4.89 3.86 -8.94
N LEU A 17 5.71 3.68 -7.90
CA LEU A 17 5.31 4.04 -6.53
C LEU A 17 5.21 5.55 -6.30
N GLU A 18 6.05 6.35 -6.96
CA GLU A 18 6.04 7.81 -6.81
C GLU A 18 4.71 8.42 -7.26
N GLU A 19 4.13 7.91 -8.34
CA GLU A 19 2.82 8.37 -8.83
C GLU A 19 1.72 8.03 -7.83
N VAL A 20 1.74 6.82 -7.27
CA VAL A 20 0.76 6.39 -6.26
C VAL A 20 0.91 7.24 -4.99
N GLU A 21 2.14 7.53 -4.55
CA GLU A 21 2.41 8.34 -3.36
C GLU A 21 1.87 9.77 -3.47
N ARG A 22 2.10 10.42 -4.61
CA ARG A 22 1.56 11.77 -4.88
C ARG A 22 0.03 11.83 -4.78
N ASN A 23 -0.65 10.79 -5.26
CA ASN A 23 -2.10 10.71 -5.21
C ASN A 23 -2.63 10.46 -3.78
N ILE A 24 -1.86 9.78 -2.93
CA ILE A 24 -2.19 9.54 -1.53
C ILE A 24 -2.00 10.81 -0.70
N GLU A 25 -0.94 11.57 -0.95
CA GLU A 25 -0.53 12.73 -0.14
C GLU A 25 -1.46 13.93 -0.22
N VAL A 26 -2.18 14.07 -1.33
CA VAL A 26 -3.03 15.23 -1.59
C VAL A 26 -4.42 15.09 -0.93
N GLY A 27 -4.79 13.90 -0.45
CA GLY A 27 -6.13 13.63 0.08
C GLY A 27 -6.31 13.85 1.59
N ASP A 28 -7.29 14.68 1.97
CA ASP A 28 -7.87 14.71 3.32
C ASP A 28 -9.41 14.55 3.23
N PRO A 29 -10.03 13.49 3.81
CA PRO A 29 -9.41 12.41 4.57
C PRO A 29 -8.47 11.54 3.74
N LYS A 30 -7.49 10.92 4.41
CA LYS A 30 -6.51 10.02 3.79
C LYS A 30 -7.23 8.94 2.96
N PRO A 31 -6.80 8.70 1.71
CA PRO A 31 -7.42 7.69 0.87
C PRO A 31 -7.12 6.28 1.38
N ALA A 32 -7.96 5.32 1.01
CA ALA A 32 -7.72 3.90 1.22
C ALA A 32 -7.16 3.25 -0.07
N LEU A 33 -6.34 2.21 0.09
CA LEU A 33 -5.79 1.43 -1.03
C LEU A 33 -6.46 0.06 -1.08
N ASP A 34 -7.10 -0.26 -2.19
CA ASP A 34 -7.67 -1.59 -2.44
C ASP A 34 -6.68 -2.46 -3.21
N LEU A 35 -6.21 -3.54 -2.57
CA LEU A 35 -5.20 -4.45 -3.09
C LEU A 35 -5.79 -5.74 -3.70
N ARG A 36 -7.12 -5.81 -3.88
CA ARG A 36 -7.82 -7.04 -4.33
C ARG A 36 -7.23 -7.69 -5.58
N GLU A 37 -6.76 -6.88 -6.52
CA GLU A 37 -6.27 -7.33 -7.82
C GLU A 37 -4.75 -7.18 -7.96
N VAL A 38 -4.04 -6.98 -6.84
CA VAL A 38 -2.57 -6.98 -6.81
C VAL A 38 -2.07 -8.41 -6.82
N THR A 39 -1.34 -8.74 -7.89
CA THR A 39 -0.83 -10.08 -8.16
C THR A 39 0.62 -10.28 -7.72
N LEU A 40 1.42 -9.20 -7.67
CA LEU A 40 2.82 -9.24 -7.30
C LEU A 40 3.28 -7.91 -6.73
N LEU A 41 4.14 -7.97 -5.72
CA LEU A 41 4.83 -6.84 -5.10
C LEU A 41 6.32 -7.13 -5.07
N ASP A 42 7.15 -6.14 -5.38
CA ASP A 42 8.56 -6.15 -5.03
C ASP A 42 8.79 -5.64 -3.59
N LEU A 43 10.04 -5.68 -3.14
CA LEU A 43 10.40 -5.27 -1.78
C LEU A 43 10.14 -3.78 -1.52
N GLU A 44 10.34 -2.92 -2.52
CA GLU A 44 10.11 -1.47 -2.33
C GLU A 44 8.63 -1.15 -2.27
N ALA A 45 7.81 -1.84 -3.07
CA ALA A 45 6.36 -1.74 -3.01
C ALA A 45 5.82 -2.27 -1.66
N LEU A 46 6.42 -3.33 -1.11
CA LEU A 46 6.10 -3.82 0.23
C LEU A 46 6.42 -2.76 1.30
N ARG A 47 7.60 -2.14 1.24
CA ARG A 47 8.00 -1.06 2.16
C ARG A 47 7.08 0.15 2.03
N PHE A 48 6.68 0.49 0.82
CA PHE A 48 5.71 1.55 0.58
C PHE A 48 4.37 1.27 1.26
N LEU A 49 3.82 0.05 1.15
CA LEU A 49 2.59 -0.34 1.84
C LEU A 49 2.73 -0.26 3.37
N VAL A 50 3.90 -0.64 3.90
CA VAL A 50 4.21 -0.51 5.34
C VAL A 50 4.17 0.95 5.77
N ARG A 51 4.82 1.85 5.00
CA ARG A 51 4.81 3.31 5.25
C ARG A 51 3.39 3.88 5.16
N CYS A 52 2.58 3.42 4.21
CA CYS A 52 1.18 3.84 4.08
C CYS A 52 0.37 3.53 5.36
N GLU A 53 0.43 2.30 5.85
CA GLU A 53 -0.27 1.93 7.10
C GLU A 53 0.23 2.73 8.31
N GLU A 54 1.55 2.96 8.43
CA GLU A 54 2.12 3.78 9.51
C GLU A 54 1.62 5.23 9.47
N ARG A 55 1.33 5.72 8.26
CA ARG A 55 0.72 7.03 8.03
C ARG A 55 -0.80 7.01 8.20
N GLY A 56 -1.44 5.88 8.54
CA GLY A 56 -2.89 5.79 8.72
C GLY A 56 -3.69 5.70 7.42
N VAL A 57 -3.06 5.29 6.32
CA VAL A 57 -3.74 4.88 5.09
C VAL A 57 -4.28 3.46 5.30
N GLU A 58 -5.57 3.26 5.03
CA GLU A 58 -6.20 1.95 5.15
C GLU A 58 -5.86 1.06 3.95
N LEU A 59 -5.42 -0.19 4.20
CA LEU A 59 -5.21 -1.20 3.17
C LEU A 59 -6.38 -2.20 3.13
N LEU A 60 -7.25 -2.04 2.13
CA LEU A 60 -8.41 -2.87 1.87
C LEU A 60 -8.03 -4.12 1.05
N ASN A 61 -8.71 -5.23 1.31
CA ASN A 61 -8.53 -6.52 0.61
C ASN A 61 -7.05 -6.98 0.52
N CYS A 62 -6.21 -6.58 1.49
CA CYS A 62 -4.81 -6.99 1.56
C CYS A 62 -4.74 -8.50 1.83
N SER A 63 -4.15 -9.25 0.90
CA SER A 63 -4.10 -10.71 1.01
C SER A 63 -3.27 -11.15 2.22
N PRO A 64 -3.56 -12.32 2.83
CA PRO A 64 -2.79 -12.83 3.96
C PRO A 64 -1.29 -12.98 3.66
N TYR A 65 -0.93 -13.26 2.41
CA TYR A 65 0.44 -13.32 1.96
C TYR A 65 1.15 -11.96 2.09
N ILE A 66 0.53 -10.90 1.56
CA ILE A 66 1.07 -9.53 1.62
C ILE A 66 1.20 -9.08 3.08
N ARG A 67 0.15 -9.28 3.89
CA ARG A 67 0.16 -9.00 5.33
C ARG A 67 1.36 -9.65 6.03
N LYS A 68 1.57 -10.96 5.82
CA LYS A 68 2.68 -11.70 6.41
C LYS A 68 4.04 -11.11 6.04
N TRP A 69 4.23 -10.71 4.79
CA TRP A 69 5.49 -10.11 4.35
C TRP A 69 5.69 -8.71 4.93
N MET A 70 4.63 -7.91 5.06
CA MET A 70 4.69 -6.61 5.72
C MET A 70 5.08 -6.75 7.21
N ASP A 71 4.48 -7.70 7.92
CA ASP A 71 4.82 -7.98 9.33
C ASP A 71 6.28 -8.41 9.48
N ARG A 72 6.78 -9.23 8.54
CA ARG A 72 8.19 -9.60 8.49
C ARG A 72 9.08 -8.37 8.25
N GLU A 73 8.79 -7.55 7.25
CA GLU A 73 9.57 -6.33 6.96
C GLU A 73 9.62 -5.39 8.18
N ARG A 74 8.50 -5.23 8.90
CA ARG A 74 8.45 -4.47 10.16
C ARG A 74 9.36 -5.05 11.24
N SER A 75 9.51 -6.38 11.30
CA SER A 75 10.39 -7.04 12.27
C SER A 75 11.87 -6.94 11.93
N GLU A 76 12.22 -6.94 10.63
CA GLU A 76 13.61 -6.82 10.15
C GLU A 76 14.13 -5.36 10.22
N ARG A 77 13.22 -4.37 10.31
CA ARG A 77 13.56 -2.95 10.52
C ARG A 77 13.77 -2.56 11.99
N LYS A 78 13.53 -3.47 12.94
CA LYS A 78 13.79 -3.26 14.38
C LYS A 78 15.21 -3.63 14.74
#